data_AF-A0A926TRD9-F1
#
_entry.id   AF-A0A926TRD9-F1
#
_cell.length_a   1.000
_cell.length_b   1.000
_cell.length_c   1.000
_cell.angle_alpha   90.00
_cell.angle_beta   90.00
_cell.angle_gamma   90.00
#
_symmetry.space_group_name_H-M   'P 1'
#
loop_
_entity.id
_entity.type
_entity.pdbx_description
1 polymer ?
#
loop_
_entity_poly.entity_id
_entity_poly.type
_entity_poly.pdbx_seq_one_letter_code
_entity_poly.pdbx_strand_id
1 'polypeptide(L)'
;MTSKQDSKSQQSASKETEQKHQQSGAASKAVAPDQGSNNDTQALDSLLETLGGDLTSIDTEAALGAIDEWHGTLQKAKEPAVKELANGLKELKQLLKGGKATGHDIGEVLSHIGDQTSDIAAEADKGMKTSLQKLGKQLSKAGQSLGKAEDKEAAEQIESLSETLESDLTKVDTDTAIGAIDHWYGLLHKSDNESLQEIANGLKELKQTLKRKTANASDIAEVMTKIGEQTTEAASTAHRGLKGPIQKFGKLLSRTGKSLG
;
A
#
# COMPACT_ATOMS: atom_id res chain seq x y z
N MET A 1 -52.26 24.89 -3.17
CA MET A 1 -52.68 25.62 -4.38
C MET A 1 -52.76 27.10 -4.03
N THR A 2 -51.92 27.93 -4.66
CA THR A 2 -52.09 29.36 -5.03
C THR A 2 -52.60 30.34 -3.95
N SER A 3 -51.94 31.45 -3.60
CA SER A 3 -51.50 32.56 -4.47
C SER A 3 -50.74 33.65 -3.68
N LYS A 4 -49.75 34.27 -4.38
CA LYS A 4 -49.40 35.71 -4.51
C LYS A 4 -49.56 36.63 -3.27
N GLN A 5 -48.52 37.27 -2.76
CA GLN A 5 -47.61 38.29 -3.35
C GLN A 5 -48.30 39.62 -3.70
N ASP A 6 -47.84 40.66 -3.00
CA ASP A 6 -47.40 41.99 -3.49
C ASP A 6 -48.08 43.28 -3.00
N SER A 7 -47.18 44.28 -2.85
CA SER A 7 -47.36 45.74 -2.96
C SER A 7 -47.87 46.53 -1.75
N LYS A 8 -47.35 47.73 -1.39
CA LYS A 8 -46.29 48.63 -1.90
C LYS A 8 -46.25 49.88 -0.99
N SER A 9 -45.19 50.68 -1.12
CA SER A 9 -45.12 52.15 -0.92
C SER A 9 -44.55 52.63 0.43
N GLN A 10 -43.75 53.69 0.56
CA GLN A 10 -42.92 54.54 -0.32
C GLN A 10 -42.24 55.58 0.60
N GLN A 11 -41.04 56.05 0.22
CA GLN A 11 -40.42 57.38 0.48
C GLN A 11 -40.16 57.80 1.95
N SER A 12 -38.99 58.34 2.31
CA SER A 12 -38.51 59.65 1.83
C SER A 12 -37.07 59.97 2.30
N ALA A 13 -36.30 60.61 1.39
CA ALA A 13 -35.37 61.75 1.57
C ALA A 13 -34.26 61.69 2.66
N SER A 14 -32.99 61.57 2.27
CA SER A 14 -32.05 62.65 1.87
C SER A 14 -31.44 63.45 3.04
N LYS A 15 -30.11 63.37 3.20
CA LYS A 15 -29.26 64.54 3.42
C LYS A 15 -27.79 64.25 3.10
N GLU A 16 -27.32 65.04 2.15
CA GLU A 16 -25.99 65.18 1.61
C GLU A 16 -25.28 66.33 2.36
N THR A 17 -24.00 66.19 2.67
CA THR A 17 -23.10 67.33 2.93
C THR A 17 -21.68 66.93 2.54
N GLU A 18 -21.20 67.53 1.46
CA GLU A 18 -19.80 67.55 1.01
C GLU A 18 -18.90 68.35 1.96
N GLN A 19 -17.62 67.99 2.07
CA GLN A 19 -16.50 68.92 1.82
C GLN A 19 -15.12 68.23 1.67
N LYS A 20 -14.59 68.34 0.44
CA LYS A 20 -13.21 68.62 -0.03
C LYS A 20 -11.96 67.89 0.53
N HIS A 21 -11.37 67.10 -0.38
CA HIS A 21 -10.01 67.25 -0.98
C HIS A 21 -8.75 67.32 -0.09
N GLN A 22 -7.93 66.26 -0.16
CA GLN A 22 -6.49 66.41 -0.37
C GLN A 22 -5.90 65.21 -1.11
N GLN A 23 -5.25 65.55 -2.22
CA GLN A 23 -4.57 64.71 -3.19
C GLN A 23 -3.14 64.47 -2.69
N SER A 24 -2.71 63.21 -2.58
CA SER A 24 -1.29 62.86 -2.67
C SER A 24 -1.16 61.56 -3.44
N GLY A 25 -0.39 61.62 -4.53
CA GLY A 25 -0.21 60.54 -5.47
C GLY A 25 0.94 59.61 -5.09
N ALA A 26 0.92 58.46 -5.79
CA ALA A 26 2.06 57.65 -6.21
C ALA A 26 2.90 56.97 -5.11
N ALA A 27 2.53 55.72 -4.81
CA ALA A 27 3.41 54.57 -5.04
C ALA A 27 2.57 53.28 -4.98
N SER A 28 1.93 52.92 -6.11
CA SER A 28 1.43 51.56 -6.31
C SER A 28 2.63 50.62 -6.33
N LYS A 29 2.96 50.04 -5.18
CA LYS A 29 3.88 48.91 -5.09
C LYS A 29 3.13 47.72 -5.66
N ALA A 30 3.38 47.44 -6.94
CA ALA A 30 2.92 46.24 -7.61
C ALA A 30 3.32 45.03 -6.74
N VAL A 31 2.31 44.35 -6.20
CA VAL A 31 2.47 43.00 -5.68
C VAL A 31 2.83 42.17 -6.91
N ALA A 32 4.08 41.69 -6.95
CA ALA A 32 4.50 40.72 -7.96
C ALA A 32 3.53 39.52 -7.91
N PRO A 33 3.10 38.98 -9.05
CA PRO A 33 2.34 37.74 -9.05
C PRO A 33 3.23 36.67 -8.43
N ASP A 34 2.69 36.02 -7.41
CA ASP A 34 3.25 34.85 -6.77
C ASP A 34 3.51 33.76 -7.82
N GLN A 35 4.74 33.71 -8.33
CA GLN A 35 5.19 32.67 -9.26
C GLN A 35 5.44 31.32 -8.57
N GLY A 36 5.31 31.24 -7.23
CA GLY A 36 5.44 30.01 -6.47
C GLY A 36 4.22 29.10 -6.60
N SER A 37 3.01 29.65 -6.42
CA SER A 37 1.75 28.87 -6.40
C SER A 37 1.44 28.09 -7.67
N ASN A 38 1.81 28.61 -8.85
CA ASN A 38 1.52 27.93 -10.12
C ASN A 38 2.39 26.69 -10.36
N ASN A 39 3.65 26.71 -9.92
CA ASN A 39 4.56 25.60 -10.12
C ASN A 39 4.25 24.45 -9.14
N ASP A 40 3.88 24.79 -7.90
CA ASP A 40 3.53 23.80 -6.87
C ASP A 40 2.22 23.06 -7.21
N THR A 41 1.28 23.72 -7.88
CA THR A 41 0.02 23.10 -8.33
C THR A 41 0.25 22.18 -9.54
N GLN A 42 1.11 22.58 -10.49
CA GLN A 42 1.45 21.75 -11.66
C GLN A 42 2.19 20.46 -11.29
N ALA A 43 3.12 20.53 -10.35
CA ALA A 43 3.81 19.35 -9.83
C ALA A 43 2.82 18.37 -9.15
N LEU A 44 1.85 18.92 -8.41
CA LEU A 44 0.85 18.13 -7.71
C LEU A 44 -0.15 17.47 -8.68
N ASP A 45 -0.57 18.16 -9.74
CA ASP A 45 -1.43 17.59 -10.78
C ASP A 45 -0.72 16.47 -11.56
N SER A 46 0.56 16.64 -11.87
CA SER A 46 1.38 15.60 -12.53
C SER A 46 1.55 14.36 -11.65
N LEU A 47 1.71 14.55 -10.34
CA LEU A 47 1.74 13.45 -9.37
C LEU A 47 0.38 12.74 -9.26
N LEU A 48 -0.72 13.50 -9.27
CA LEU A 48 -2.08 12.95 -9.26
C LEU A 48 -2.38 12.09 -10.50
N GLU A 49 -1.90 12.49 -11.68
CA GLU A 49 -2.00 11.67 -12.91
C GLU A 49 -1.18 10.39 -12.80
N THR A 50 0.08 10.50 -12.36
CA THR A 50 0.98 9.36 -12.18
C THR A 50 0.39 8.32 -11.21
N LEU A 51 -0.14 8.78 -10.07
CA LEU A 51 -0.79 7.93 -9.07
C LEU A 51 -2.25 7.55 -9.43
N GLY A 52 -2.78 8.08 -10.54
CA GLY A 52 -4.11 7.73 -11.05
C GLY A 52 -4.13 6.41 -11.81
N GLY A 53 -2.97 5.94 -12.27
CA GLY A 53 -2.80 4.67 -12.97
C GLY A 53 -2.59 3.47 -12.05
N ASP A 54 -2.29 2.32 -12.67
CA ASP A 54 -1.83 1.14 -11.94
C ASP A 54 -0.39 1.35 -11.48
N LEU A 55 -0.18 1.45 -10.16
CA LEU A 55 1.16 1.66 -9.59
C LEU A 55 2.14 0.54 -9.90
N THR A 56 1.66 -0.68 -10.14
CA THR A 56 2.53 -1.81 -10.51
C THR A 56 3.10 -1.67 -11.92
N SER A 57 2.53 -0.77 -12.73
CA SER A 57 2.96 -0.48 -14.10
C SER A 57 3.85 0.76 -14.20
N ILE A 58 4.10 1.48 -13.10
CA ILE A 58 4.96 2.66 -13.09
C ILE A 58 6.42 2.21 -13.09
N ASP A 59 7.19 2.75 -14.03
CA ASP A 59 8.63 2.54 -14.07
C ASP A 59 9.31 3.06 -12.78
N THR A 60 10.30 2.32 -12.27
CA THR A 60 10.96 2.66 -11.01
C THR A 60 11.68 4.00 -11.07
N GLU A 61 12.31 4.37 -12.20
CA GLU A 61 12.96 5.67 -12.35
C GLU A 61 11.92 6.80 -12.38
N ALA A 62 10.80 6.59 -13.06
CA ALA A 62 9.69 7.55 -13.07
C ALA A 62 9.11 7.78 -11.66
N ALA A 63 8.89 6.71 -10.89
CA ALA A 63 8.43 6.80 -9.51
C ALA A 63 9.44 7.55 -8.61
N LEU A 64 10.73 7.22 -8.73
CA LEU A 64 11.79 7.90 -7.98
C LEU A 64 11.89 9.39 -8.34
N GLY A 65 11.72 9.74 -9.62
CA GLY A 65 11.69 11.12 -10.09
C GLY A 65 10.54 11.92 -9.48
N ALA A 66 9.33 11.36 -9.49
CA ALA A 66 8.15 11.98 -8.89
C ALA A 66 8.31 12.18 -7.37
N ILE A 67 8.90 11.21 -6.67
CA ILE A 67 9.20 11.33 -5.24
C ILE A 67 10.21 12.44 -4.98
N ASP A 68 11.25 12.56 -5.80
CA ASP A 68 12.29 13.58 -5.64
C ASP A 68 11.77 14.99 -5.86
N GLU A 69 10.92 15.18 -6.86
CA GLU A 69 10.25 16.46 -7.12
C GLU A 69 9.36 16.87 -5.95
N TRP A 70 8.55 15.93 -5.44
CA TRP A 70 7.65 16.21 -4.33
C TRP A 70 8.39 16.48 -3.02
N HIS A 71 9.37 15.64 -2.68
CA HIS A 71 10.26 15.87 -1.54
C HIS A 71 10.97 17.23 -1.66
N GLY A 72 11.44 17.58 -2.86
CA GLY A 72 12.10 18.85 -3.16
C GLY A 72 11.23 20.08 -2.89
N THR A 73 9.93 19.94 -3.08
CA THR A 73 8.92 20.96 -2.79
C THR A 73 8.65 21.05 -1.29
N LEU A 74 8.43 19.92 -0.62
CA LEU A 74 8.05 19.87 0.79
C LEU A 74 9.20 20.25 1.75
N GLN A 75 10.46 19.94 1.42
CA GLN A 75 11.61 20.23 2.30
C GLN A 75 11.83 21.73 2.57
N LYS A 76 11.25 22.62 1.74
CA LYS A 76 11.34 24.08 1.92
C LYS A 76 10.39 24.59 2.99
N ALA A 77 9.39 23.80 3.36
CA ALA A 77 8.40 24.12 4.37
C ALA A 77 9.00 24.12 5.78
N LYS A 78 8.47 24.96 6.66
CA LYS A 78 8.92 25.08 8.06
C LYS A 78 8.04 24.31 9.03
N GLU A 79 6.84 23.96 8.58
CA GLU A 79 5.78 23.29 9.30
C GLU A 79 6.22 21.85 9.67
N PRO A 80 6.12 21.45 10.95
CA PRO A 80 6.53 20.12 11.39
C PRO A 80 5.83 18.99 10.63
N ALA A 81 4.51 19.09 10.42
CA ALA A 81 3.73 18.08 9.69
C ALA A 81 4.24 17.88 8.25
N VAL A 82 4.64 18.97 7.58
CA VAL A 82 5.18 18.92 6.22
C VAL A 82 6.57 18.27 6.19
N LYS A 83 7.37 18.45 7.25
CA LYS A 83 8.66 17.76 7.39
C LYS A 83 8.50 16.26 7.64
N GLU A 84 7.49 15.85 8.42
CA GLU A 84 7.18 14.44 8.62
C GLU A 84 6.78 13.78 7.30
N LEU A 85 5.93 14.44 6.50
CA LEU A 85 5.57 13.99 5.15
C LEU A 85 6.80 13.84 4.25
N ALA A 86 7.73 14.81 4.28
CA ALA A 86 8.98 14.72 3.53
C ALA A 86 9.84 13.53 3.98
N ASN A 87 9.87 13.21 5.27
CA ASN A 87 10.57 12.02 5.77
C ASN A 87 9.93 10.72 5.27
N GLY A 88 8.60 10.63 5.26
CA GLY A 88 7.90 9.47 4.68
C GLY A 88 8.26 9.26 3.20
N LEU A 89 8.35 10.34 2.42
CA LEU A 89 8.81 10.25 1.02
C LEU A 89 10.24 9.78 0.87
N LYS A 90 11.13 10.19 1.78
CA LYS A 90 12.51 9.72 1.80
C LYS A 90 12.57 8.22 2.12
N GLU A 91 11.76 7.75 3.04
CA GLU A 91 11.62 6.32 3.37
C GLU A 91 11.12 5.52 2.16
N LEU A 92 10.03 5.98 1.52
CA LEU A 92 9.51 5.38 0.29
C LEU A 92 10.58 5.26 -0.80
N LYS A 93 11.36 6.33 -0.99
CA LYS A 93 12.50 6.35 -1.92
C LYS A 93 13.54 5.28 -1.59
N GLN A 94 13.84 5.09 -0.30
CA GLN A 94 14.81 4.09 0.16
C GLN A 94 14.30 2.67 -0.08
N LEU A 95 13.02 2.41 0.19
CA LEU A 95 12.40 1.11 -0.09
C LEU A 95 12.47 0.75 -1.58
N LEU A 96 12.12 1.70 -2.46
CA LEU A 96 12.17 1.51 -3.91
C LEU A 96 13.61 1.29 -4.42
N LYS A 97 14.59 2.01 -3.89
CA LYS A 97 16.01 1.83 -4.26
C LYS A 97 16.61 0.54 -3.72
N GLY A 98 16.12 0.05 -2.58
CA GLY A 98 16.63 -1.14 -1.93
C GLY A 98 16.32 -2.43 -2.70
N GLY A 99 15.25 -2.43 -3.51
CA GLY A 99 14.82 -3.58 -4.33
C GLY A 99 14.42 -4.83 -3.54
N LYS A 100 14.29 -4.71 -2.21
CA LYS A 100 13.94 -5.80 -1.28
C LYS A 100 12.61 -5.59 -0.59
N ALA A 101 12.05 -4.38 -0.70
CA ALA A 101 10.78 -4.03 -0.09
C ALA A 101 9.66 -4.80 -0.78
N THR A 102 8.75 -5.35 0.03
CA THR A 102 7.54 -6.03 -0.43
C THR A 102 6.47 -5.00 -0.85
N GLY A 103 5.42 -5.46 -1.52
CA GLY A 103 4.25 -4.62 -1.82
C GLY A 103 3.58 -4.12 -0.54
N HIS A 104 3.63 -4.90 0.54
CA HIS A 104 3.20 -4.50 1.87
C HIS A 104 4.06 -3.37 2.48
N ASP A 105 5.39 -3.50 2.46
CA ASP A 105 6.29 -2.47 3.01
C ASP A 105 6.08 -1.13 2.30
N ILE A 106 6.03 -1.16 0.96
CA ILE A 106 5.78 0.02 0.13
C ILE A 106 4.36 0.55 0.39
N GLY A 107 3.39 -0.36 0.51
CA GLY A 107 1.98 -0.01 0.70
C GLY A 107 1.69 0.64 2.05
N GLU A 108 2.38 0.24 3.11
CA GLU A 108 2.28 0.84 4.44
C GLU A 108 2.79 2.28 4.43
N VAL A 109 3.98 2.51 3.88
CA VAL A 109 4.57 3.85 3.77
C VAL A 109 3.70 4.76 2.89
N LEU A 110 3.20 4.27 1.75
CA LEU A 110 2.27 5.03 0.91
C LEU A 110 0.97 5.39 1.64
N SER A 111 0.44 4.47 2.44
CA SER A 111 -0.75 4.74 3.24
C SER A 111 -0.50 5.79 4.30
N HIS A 112 0.63 5.72 4.98
CA HIS A 112 1.03 6.71 5.97
C HIS A 112 1.22 8.11 5.36
N ILE A 113 1.94 8.21 4.24
CA ILE A 113 2.10 9.46 3.48
C ILE A 113 0.73 9.99 3.04
N GLY A 114 -0.18 9.12 2.59
CA GLY A 114 -1.52 9.51 2.16
C GLY A 114 -2.37 10.09 3.28
N ASP A 115 -2.30 9.51 4.47
CA ASP A 115 -3.00 9.98 5.66
C ASP A 115 -2.43 11.33 6.12
N GLN A 116 -1.10 11.45 6.23
CA GLN A 116 -0.43 12.73 6.54
C GLN A 116 -0.76 13.83 5.53
N THR A 117 -0.80 13.50 4.24
CA THR A 117 -1.17 14.45 3.18
C THR A 117 -2.61 14.92 3.33
N SER A 118 -3.52 14.01 3.72
CA SER A 118 -4.92 14.35 3.98
C SER A 118 -5.06 15.26 5.21
N ASP A 119 -4.29 15.01 6.27
CA ASP A 119 -4.28 15.85 7.48
C ASP A 119 -3.75 17.26 7.18
N ILE A 120 -2.63 17.37 6.45
CA ILE A 120 -2.10 18.67 6.00
C ILE A 120 -3.13 19.42 5.15
N ALA A 121 -3.86 18.70 4.29
CA ALA A 121 -4.89 19.30 3.45
C ALA A 121 -6.06 19.89 4.26
N ALA A 122 -6.33 19.39 5.46
CA ALA A 122 -7.39 19.93 6.31
C ALA A 122 -7.10 21.39 6.73
N GLU A 123 -5.82 21.69 6.97
CA GLU A 123 -5.29 22.99 7.40
C GLU A 123 -4.82 23.88 6.24
N ALA A 124 -4.72 23.33 5.03
CA ALA A 124 -4.27 24.07 3.85
C ALA A 124 -5.29 25.12 3.38
N ASP A 125 -4.78 26.16 2.72
CA ASP A 125 -5.60 27.17 2.05
C ASP A 125 -6.54 26.56 1.00
N LYS A 126 -7.67 27.23 0.77
CA LYS A 126 -8.76 26.74 -0.12
C LYS A 126 -8.27 26.34 -1.52
N GLY A 127 -7.20 26.95 -2.02
CA GLY A 127 -6.63 26.64 -3.34
C GLY A 127 -5.97 25.25 -3.43
N MET A 128 -5.32 24.79 -2.35
CA MET A 128 -4.56 23.52 -2.34
C MET A 128 -5.29 22.39 -1.61
N LYS A 129 -6.22 22.73 -0.72
CA LYS A 129 -6.98 21.78 0.11
C LYS A 129 -7.58 20.63 -0.69
N THR A 130 -8.28 20.93 -1.79
CA THR A 130 -8.95 19.90 -2.61
C THR A 130 -7.95 18.94 -3.24
N SER A 131 -6.88 19.47 -3.83
CA SER A 131 -5.90 18.68 -4.56
C SER A 131 -5.06 17.83 -3.61
N LEU A 132 -4.66 18.36 -2.44
CA LEU A 132 -3.97 17.59 -1.39
C LEU A 132 -4.88 16.50 -0.80
N GLN A 133 -6.17 16.78 -0.56
CA GLN A 133 -7.13 15.76 -0.12
C GLN A 133 -7.27 14.62 -1.15
N LYS A 134 -7.28 14.96 -2.45
CA LYS A 134 -7.34 13.96 -3.52
C LYS A 134 -6.05 13.13 -3.56
N LEU A 135 -4.90 13.78 -3.43
CA LEU A 135 -3.59 13.13 -3.42
C LEU A 135 -3.48 12.16 -2.25
N GLY A 136 -3.82 12.60 -1.04
CA GLY A 136 -3.79 11.76 0.15
C GLY A 136 -4.64 10.50 -0.01
N LYS A 137 -5.87 10.64 -0.51
CA LYS A 137 -6.74 9.49 -0.81
C LYS A 137 -6.17 8.56 -1.87
N GLN A 138 -5.55 9.10 -2.92
CA GLN A 138 -4.94 8.28 -3.96
C GLN A 138 -3.76 7.48 -3.42
N LEU A 139 -2.89 8.10 -2.61
CA LEU A 139 -1.76 7.45 -1.94
C LEU A 139 -2.21 6.33 -1.00
N SER A 140 -3.20 6.57 -0.14
CA SER A 140 -3.72 5.53 0.75
C SER A 140 -4.39 4.39 -0.02
N LYS A 141 -5.13 4.70 -1.10
CA LYS A 141 -5.72 3.66 -1.96
C LYS A 141 -4.65 2.85 -2.70
N ALA A 142 -3.63 3.53 -3.20
CA ALA A 142 -2.47 2.94 -3.86
C ALA A 142 -1.77 1.95 -2.93
N GLY A 143 -1.45 2.39 -1.71
CA GLY A 143 -0.77 1.55 -0.73
C GLY A 143 -1.57 0.29 -0.39
N GLN A 144 -2.88 0.43 -0.17
CA GLN A 144 -3.77 -0.71 0.05
C GLN A 144 -3.88 -1.65 -1.17
N SER A 145 -3.73 -1.12 -2.39
CA SER A 145 -3.84 -1.93 -3.61
C SER A 145 -2.60 -2.77 -3.84
N LEU A 146 -1.41 -2.26 -3.50
CA LEU A 146 -0.15 -3.00 -3.60
C LEU A 146 -0.16 -4.23 -2.67
N GLY A 147 -0.50 -4.06 -1.40
CA GLY A 147 -0.61 -5.19 -0.47
C GLY A 147 -1.63 -6.24 -0.93
N LYS A 148 -2.78 -5.80 -1.48
CA LYS A 148 -3.79 -6.72 -2.04
C LYS A 148 -3.32 -7.46 -3.29
N ALA A 149 -2.54 -6.83 -4.15
CA ALA A 149 -2.01 -7.46 -5.36
C ALA A 149 -1.01 -8.57 -4.99
N GLU A 150 -0.12 -8.29 -4.04
CA GLU A 150 0.81 -9.28 -3.49
C GLU A 150 0.07 -10.44 -2.78
N ASP A 151 -0.90 -10.11 -1.92
CA ASP A 151 -1.76 -11.12 -1.26
C ASP A 151 -2.46 -12.02 -2.29
N LYS A 152 -2.92 -11.45 -3.41
CA LYS A 152 -3.59 -12.20 -4.47
C LYS A 152 -2.63 -13.16 -5.17
N GLU A 153 -1.44 -12.70 -5.53
CA GLU A 153 -0.42 -13.56 -6.16
C GLU A 153 -0.02 -14.71 -5.24
N ALA A 154 0.24 -14.41 -3.95
CA ALA A 154 0.56 -15.42 -2.96
C ALA A 154 -0.61 -16.41 -2.76
N ALA A 155 -1.86 -15.94 -2.76
CA ALA A 155 -3.03 -16.82 -2.68
C ALA A 155 -3.14 -17.76 -3.90
N GLU A 156 -2.86 -17.27 -5.11
CA GLU A 156 -2.87 -18.08 -6.34
C GLU A 156 -1.78 -19.16 -6.31
N GLN A 157 -0.58 -18.83 -5.80
CA GLN A 157 0.49 -19.80 -5.59
C GLN A 157 0.11 -20.89 -4.58
N ILE A 158 -0.52 -20.50 -3.45
CA ILE A 158 -1.01 -21.44 -2.44
C ILE A 158 -2.11 -22.36 -3.02
N GLU A 159 -3.00 -21.83 -3.85
CA GLU A 159 -4.06 -22.61 -4.47
C GLU A 159 -3.46 -23.62 -5.48
N SER A 160 -2.48 -23.22 -6.30
CA SER A 160 -1.78 -24.14 -7.20
C SER A 160 -1.06 -25.28 -6.46
N LEU A 161 -0.45 -24.99 -5.30
CA LEU A 161 0.12 -26.03 -4.42
C LEU A 161 -0.95 -26.93 -3.82
N SER A 162 -2.11 -26.35 -3.48
CA SER A 162 -3.25 -27.12 -2.96
C SER A 162 -3.78 -28.09 -4.01
N GLU A 163 -3.93 -27.66 -5.27
CA GLU A 163 -4.33 -28.54 -6.37
C GLU A 163 -3.33 -29.69 -6.57
N THR A 164 -2.03 -29.40 -6.43
CA THR A 164 -0.98 -30.44 -6.50
C THR A 164 -1.13 -31.47 -5.38
N LEU A 165 -1.41 -31.04 -4.15
CA LEU A 165 -1.64 -31.93 -2.99
C LEU A 165 -2.96 -32.71 -3.05
N GLU A 166 -3.97 -32.19 -3.74
CA GLU A 166 -5.23 -32.89 -4.00
C GLU A 166 -5.11 -33.89 -5.16
N SER A 167 -4.12 -33.70 -6.02
CA SER A 167 -3.79 -34.64 -7.07
C SER A 167 -3.16 -35.92 -6.52
N ASP A 168 -3.03 -36.92 -7.38
CA ASP A 168 -2.36 -38.17 -7.05
C ASP A 168 -0.85 -37.95 -6.86
N LEU A 169 -0.43 -37.81 -5.60
CA LEU A 169 0.96 -37.56 -5.22
C LEU A 169 1.95 -38.62 -5.73
N THR A 170 1.49 -39.83 -6.07
CA THR A 170 2.37 -40.84 -6.68
C THR A 170 2.86 -40.45 -8.07
N LYS A 171 2.22 -39.46 -8.69
CA LYS A 171 2.59 -38.90 -10.00
C LYS A 171 3.48 -37.68 -9.91
N VAL A 172 3.67 -37.13 -8.70
CA VAL A 172 4.59 -36.02 -8.48
C VAL A 172 5.98 -36.62 -8.27
N ASP A 173 6.90 -36.32 -9.16
CA ASP A 173 8.28 -36.77 -9.00
C ASP A 173 8.96 -36.05 -7.82
N THR A 174 9.96 -36.71 -7.25
CA THR A 174 10.65 -36.22 -6.05
C THR A 174 11.35 -34.88 -6.28
N ASP A 175 11.85 -34.59 -7.48
CA ASP A 175 12.54 -33.34 -7.78
C ASP A 175 11.56 -32.17 -7.84
N THR A 176 10.39 -32.35 -8.47
CA THR A 176 9.29 -31.38 -8.46
C THR A 176 8.82 -31.10 -7.03
N ALA A 177 8.62 -32.13 -6.21
CA ALA A 177 8.23 -31.97 -4.81
C ALA A 177 9.29 -31.19 -4.01
N ILE A 178 10.58 -31.53 -4.17
CA ILE A 178 11.69 -30.82 -3.52
C ILE A 178 11.77 -29.37 -3.99
N GLY A 179 11.54 -29.10 -5.27
CA GLY A 179 11.53 -27.75 -5.84
C GLY A 179 10.44 -26.87 -5.22
N ALA A 180 9.22 -27.41 -5.08
CA ALA A 180 8.12 -26.73 -4.40
C ALA A 180 8.44 -26.44 -2.92
N ILE A 181 9.02 -27.43 -2.21
CA ILE A 181 9.46 -27.26 -0.82
C ILE A 181 10.55 -26.19 -0.70
N ASP A 182 11.53 -26.17 -1.59
CA ASP A 182 12.62 -25.18 -1.59
C ASP A 182 12.13 -23.77 -1.85
N HIS A 183 11.19 -23.62 -2.78
CA HIS A 183 10.56 -22.34 -3.04
C HIS A 183 9.87 -21.81 -1.78
N TRP A 184 9.05 -22.63 -1.14
CA TRP A 184 8.29 -22.22 0.04
C TRP A 184 9.19 -21.99 1.27
N TYR A 185 10.22 -22.83 1.46
CA TYR A 185 11.26 -22.57 2.45
C TYR A 185 11.95 -21.21 2.21
N GLY A 186 12.26 -20.89 0.95
CA GLY A 186 12.87 -19.63 0.53
C GLY A 186 12.09 -18.39 0.96
N LEU A 187 10.76 -18.46 0.91
CA LEU A 187 9.85 -17.39 1.33
C LEU A 187 9.78 -17.26 2.85
N LEU A 188 9.71 -18.38 3.57
CA LEU A 188 9.41 -18.38 5.00
C LEU A 188 10.64 -18.20 5.90
N HIS A 189 11.79 -18.79 5.55
CA HIS A 189 12.97 -18.83 6.43
C HIS A 189 13.65 -17.48 6.68
N LYS A 190 13.27 -16.42 5.96
CA LYS A 190 13.79 -15.06 6.15
C LYS A 190 12.87 -14.19 7.00
N SER A 191 11.71 -14.71 7.41
CA SER A 191 10.77 -13.96 8.23
C SER A 191 11.24 -13.89 9.67
N ASP A 192 11.04 -12.76 10.33
CA ASP A 192 11.21 -12.63 11.78
C ASP A 192 10.04 -13.26 12.58
N ASN A 193 9.02 -13.80 11.89
CA ASN A 193 7.88 -14.45 12.51
C ASN A 193 8.23 -15.90 12.92
N GLU A 194 8.17 -16.19 14.22
CA GLU A 194 8.48 -17.50 14.79
C GLU A 194 7.61 -18.63 14.21
N SER A 195 6.30 -18.41 14.02
CA SER A 195 5.41 -19.41 13.41
C SER A 195 5.81 -19.73 11.96
N LEU A 196 6.29 -18.73 11.19
CA LEU A 196 6.77 -18.96 9.83
C LEU A 196 8.13 -19.69 9.83
N GLN A 197 9.00 -19.40 10.79
CA GLN A 197 10.26 -20.12 10.98
C GLN A 197 10.02 -21.60 11.34
N GLU A 198 9.03 -21.89 12.15
CA GLU A 198 8.63 -23.26 12.47
C GLU A 198 8.18 -24.05 11.24
N ILE A 199 7.32 -23.44 10.40
CA ILE A 199 6.90 -24.04 9.13
C ILE A 199 8.12 -24.27 8.23
N ALA A 200 9.03 -23.29 8.12
CA ALA A 200 10.26 -23.42 7.35
C ALA A 200 11.15 -24.59 7.84
N ASN A 201 11.25 -24.77 9.15
CA ASN A 201 11.99 -25.90 9.73
C ASN A 201 11.33 -27.25 9.39
N GLY A 202 9.99 -27.32 9.45
CA GLY A 202 9.25 -28.49 9.01
C GLY A 202 9.48 -28.79 7.52
N LEU A 203 9.48 -27.77 6.65
CA LEU A 203 9.77 -27.94 5.22
C LEU A 203 11.18 -28.48 4.97
N LYS A 204 12.16 -27.98 5.72
CA LYS A 204 13.53 -28.50 5.67
C LYS A 204 13.58 -29.98 6.10
N GLU A 205 12.85 -30.34 7.14
CA GLU A 205 12.69 -31.72 7.61
C GLU A 205 12.04 -32.60 6.52
N LEU A 206 10.96 -32.13 5.89
CA LEU A 206 10.26 -32.85 4.82
C LEU A 206 11.17 -33.11 3.63
N LYS A 207 11.91 -32.08 3.19
CA LYS A 207 12.93 -32.22 2.13
C LYS A 207 13.98 -33.24 2.50
N GLN A 208 14.49 -33.22 3.73
CA GLN A 208 15.47 -34.20 4.18
C GLN A 208 14.92 -35.61 4.15
N THR A 209 13.67 -35.80 4.59
CA THR A 209 12.98 -37.10 4.55
C THR A 209 12.82 -37.59 3.12
N LEU A 210 12.33 -36.77 2.19
CA LEU A 210 12.19 -37.14 0.77
C LEU A 210 13.51 -37.53 0.09
N LYS A 211 14.63 -36.95 0.52
CA LYS A 211 15.97 -37.28 -0.02
C LYS A 211 16.54 -38.60 0.51
N ARG A 212 15.96 -39.19 1.55
CA ARG A 212 16.46 -40.46 2.10
C ARG A 212 16.12 -41.59 1.13
N LYS A 213 17.10 -42.44 0.84
CA LYS A 213 16.87 -43.67 0.04
C LYS A 213 15.88 -44.65 0.69
N THR A 214 15.68 -44.53 2.00
CA THR A 214 14.80 -45.37 2.82
C THR A 214 13.60 -44.60 3.35
N ALA A 215 13.25 -43.46 2.75
CA ALA A 215 12.08 -42.69 3.15
C ALA A 215 10.85 -43.59 3.11
N ASN A 216 10.22 -43.82 4.26
CA ASN A 216 8.98 -44.57 4.33
C ASN A 216 7.81 -43.58 4.40
N ALA A 217 6.62 -44.04 4.02
CA ALA A 217 5.42 -43.20 3.96
C ALA A 217 5.03 -42.63 5.34
N SER A 218 5.35 -43.34 6.44
CA SER A 218 5.04 -42.91 7.80
C SER A 218 5.88 -41.71 8.24
N ASP A 219 7.19 -41.70 7.96
CA ASP A 219 8.07 -40.55 8.25
C ASP A 219 7.61 -39.30 7.48
N ILE A 220 7.20 -39.48 6.21
CA ILE A 220 6.68 -38.39 5.38
C ILE A 220 5.33 -37.89 5.93
N ALA A 221 4.45 -38.82 6.30
CA ALA A 221 3.14 -38.55 6.86
C ALA A 221 3.21 -37.73 8.15
N GLU A 222 4.13 -38.07 9.06
CA GLU A 222 4.35 -37.35 10.32
C GLU A 222 4.76 -35.90 10.07
N VAL A 223 5.77 -35.69 9.23
CA VAL A 223 6.27 -34.35 8.92
C VAL A 223 5.22 -33.51 8.18
N MET A 224 4.51 -34.09 7.19
CA MET A 224 3.43 -33.38 6.49
C MET A 224 2.28 -33.01 7.44
N THR A 225 1.94 -33.88 8.39
CA THR A 225 0.89 -33.62 9.37
C THR A 225 1.25 -32.44 10.26
N LYS A 226 2.47 -32.44 10.79
CA LYS A 226 3.03 -31.36 11.62
C LYS A 226 3.07 -30.03 10.87
N ILE A 227 3.61 -29.99 9.65
CA ILE A 227 3.64 -28.76 8.84
C ILE A 227 2.21 -28.25 8.59
N GLY A 228 1.26 -29.14 8.28
CA GLY A 228 -0.13 -28.76 8.03
C GLY A 228 -0.81 -28.13 9.25
N GLU A 229 -0.52 -28.64 10.45
CA GLU A 229 -1.03 -28.09 11.71
C GLU A 229 -0.44 -26.70 11.98
N GLN A 230 0.89 -26.56 11.86
CA GLN A 230 1.59 -25.28 12.00
C GLN A 230 1.12 -24.24 10.97
N THR A 231 0.90 -24.67 9.72
CA THR A 231 0.37 -23.81 8.64
C THR A 231 -1.05 -23.34 8.95
N THR A 232 -1.90 -24.23 9.49
CA THR A 232 -3.26 -23.89 9.90
C THR A 232 -3.28 -22.89 11.05
N GLU A 233 -2.36 -23.03 12.01
CA GLU A 233 -2.19 -22.10 13.13
C GLU A 233 -1.71 -20.73 12.67
N ALA A 234 -0.67 -20.69 11.83
CA ALA A 234 -0.11 -19.46 11.27
C ALA A 234 -1.13 -18.66 10.45
N ALA A 235 -2.11 -19.33 9.82
CA ALA A 235 -3.20 -18.67 9.09
C ALA A 235 -3.98 -17.65 9.92
N SER A 236 -4.01 -17.79 11.25
CA SER A 236 -4.66 -16.83 12.15
C SER A 236 -3.98 -15.47 12.21
N THR A 237 -2.67 -15.44 11.95
CA THR A 237 -1.81 -14.24 11.95
C THR A 237 -1.56 -13.67 10.56
N ALA A 238 -1.93 -14.41 9.52
CA ALA A 238 -1.78 -13.97 8.13
C ALA A 238 -2.71 -12.79 7.81
N HIS A 239 -2.30 -12.01 6.80
CA HIS A 239 -3.14 -10.94 6.25
C HIS A 239 -4.50 -11.47 5.81
N ARG A 240 -5.51 -10.59 5.83
CA ARG A 240 -6.92 -10.98 5.60
C ARG A 240 -7.14 -11.67 4.27
N GLY A 241 -6.37 -11.34 3.22
CA GLY A 241 -6.42 -11.99 1.91
C GLY A 241 -5.89 -13.42 1.91
N LEU A 242 -4.94 -13.72 2.79
CA LEU A 242 -4.19 -14.99 2.82
C LEU A 242 -4.70 -16.00 3.85
N LYS A 243 -5.41 -15.55 4.89
CA LYS A 243 -5.94 -16.43 5.94
C LYS A 243 -6.71 -17.63 5.40
N GLY A 244 -7.62 -17.41 4.45
CA GLY A 244 -8.44 -18.48 3.85
C GLY A 244 -7.59 -19.51 3.08
N PRO A 245 -6.82 -19.08 2.07
CA PRO A 245 -5.89 -19.95 1.33
C PRO A 245 -4.93 -20.73 2.22
N ILE A 246 -4.24 -20.06 3.15
CA ILE A 246 -3.28 -20.72 4.07
C ILE A 246 -3.99 -21.75 4.95
N GLN A 247 -5.16 -21.42 5.50
CA GLN A 247 -5.90 -22.35 6.34
C GLN A 247 -6.37 -23.59 5.57
N LYS A 248 -6.81 -23.42 4.32
CA LYS A 248 -7.18 -24.54 3.43
C LYS A 248 -5.97 -25.42 3.16
N PHE A 249 -4.86 -24.82 2.76
CA PHE A 249 -3.61 -25.53 2.46
C PHE A 249 -3.06 -26.30 3.67
N GLY A 250 -3.05 -25.69 4.86
CA GLY A 250 -2.65 -26.37 6.09
C GLY A 250 -3.50 -27.59 6.42
N LYS A 251 -4.83 -27.48 6.31
CA LYS A 251 -5.74 -28.63 6.49
C LYS A 251 -5.49 -29.73 5.48
N LEU A 252 -5.20 -29.35 4.24
CA LEU A 252 -4.92 -30.30 3.17
C LEU A 252 -3.62 -31.05 3.42
N LEU A 253 -2.54 -30.35 3.79
CA LEU A 253 -1.28 -30.97 4.22
C LEU A 253 -1.51 -31.98 5.35
N SER A 254 -2.25 -31.61 6.39
CA SER A 254 -2.56 -32.52 7.50
C SER A 254 -3.38 -33.73 7.08
N ARG A 255 -4.37 -33.54 6.20
CA ARG A 255 -5.20 -34.64 5.68
C ARG A 255 -4.37 -35.59 4.83
N THR A 256 -3.55 -35.06 3.93
CA THR A 256 -2.71 -35.84 3.03
C THR A 256 -1.64 -36.61 3.82
N GLY A 257 -1.00 -35.97 4.80
CA GLY A 257 -0.11 -36.65 5.74
C GLY A 257 -0.80 -37.83 6.42
N LYS A 258 -1.97 -37.61 7.02
CA LYS A 258 -2.77 -38.68 7.68
C LYS A 258 -3.23 -39.81 6.75
N SER A 259 -3.29 -39.58 5.43
CA SER A 259 -3.65 -40.62 4.46
C SER A 259 -2.46 -41.46 3.99
N LEU A 260 -1.23 -40.95 4.18
CA LEU A 260 0.01 -41.62 3.81
C LEU A 260 0.53 -42.56 4.91
N GLY A 261 0.21 -42.25 6.18
CA GLY A 261 0.60 -43.04 7.37
C GLY A 261 -0.47 -44.03 7.77
#